data_AF-A0A3G8C7I1-F1
#
_entry.id   AF-A0A3G8C7I1-F1
#
_cell.length_a   1.000
_cell.length_b   1.000
_cell.length_c   1.000
_cell.angle_alpha   90.00
_cell.angle_beta   90.00
_cell.angle_gamma   90.00
#
_symmetry.space_group_name_H-M   'P 1'
#
loop_
_entity.id
_entity.type
_entity.pdbx_description
1 polymer ?
#
loop_
_entity_poly.entity_id
_entity_poly.type
_entity_poly.pdbx_seq_one_letter_code
_entity_poly.pdbx_strand_id
1 'polypeptide(L)'
;MDSIYRCRTKRALGQVRANPNRPAPAGWAPGHKRPLAIQEQKMKHWNNLDDTIFFNKVFSYPVEIGKIYIHAVNIENDRPDVGIGFDIPEFPDRLPEKWKNKGYNTCRIGLKCLEVSDLKIVNLPKREVFTTKIEQDNNDFLFTAKSKNASIEFKAKWLFLAGPSVYMNCPEPGDHDWSDTWS
;
A
#
# COMPACT_ATOMS: atom_id res chain seq x y z
N MET A 1 48.62 9.25 23.63
CA MET A 1 48.94 7.85 23.27
C MET A 1 48.74 7.74 21.77
N ASP A 2 49.84 7.99 21.07
CA ASP A 2 49.96 7.88 19.62
C ASP A 2 49.88 6.42 19.17
N SER A 3 49.21 6.15 18.05
CA SER A 3 49.84 5.52 16.88
C SER A 3 48.78 5.16 15.84
N ILE A 4 48.86 5.89 14.73
CA ILE A 4 48.14 5.71 13.48
C ILE A 4 48.85 4.60 12.69
N TYR A 5 48.16 3.50 12.41
CA TYR A 5 48.66 2.49 11.46
C TYR A 5 48.53 3.01 10.02
N ARG A 6 49.66 3.41 9.44
CA ARG A 6 49.86 3.47 7.98
C ARG A 6 50.75 2.30 7.57
N CYS A 7 50.26 1.43 6.70
CA CYS A 7 51.12 0.63 5.84
C CYS A 7 50.57 0.65 4.41
N ARG A 8 51.34 1.24 3.50
CA ARG A 8 51.15 1.23 2.04
C ARG A 8 52.04 0.13 1.48
N THR A 9 51.52 -0.70 0.58
CA THR A 9 52.34 -1.27 -0.50
C THR A 9 51.50 -1.50 -1.76
N LYS A 10 51.97 -0.92 -2.86
CA LYS A 10 51.46 -1.07 -4.23
C LYS A 10 51.80 -2.48 -4.75
N ARG A 11 50.88 -3.12 -5.47
CA ARG A 11 51.23 -4.05 -6.55
C ARG A 11 50.37 -3.75 -7.77
N ALA A 12 51.06 -3.38 -8.85
CA ALA A 12 50.51 -3.32 -10.19
C ALA A 12 50.25 -4.75 -10.67
N LEU A 13 49.06 -5.01 -11.21
CA LEU A 13 48.76 -6.18 -12.02
C LEU A 13 48.47 -5.70 -13.44
N GLY A 14 49.18 -6.30 -14.38
CA GLY A 14 49.35 -5.84 -15.74
C GLY A 14 48.08 -5.88 -16.58
N GLN A 15 48.05 -4.98 -17.57
CA GLN A 15 47.11 -5.02 -18.68
C GLN A 15 47.35 -6.29 -19.51
N VAL A 16 46.40 -7.21 -19.49
CA VAL A 16 46.35 -8.32 -20.44
C VAL A 16 45.75 -7.79 -21.74
N ARG A 17 46.58 -7.69 -22.79
CA ARG A 17 46.10 -7.39 -24.15
C ARG A 17 45.28 -8.58 -24.67
N ALA A 18 44.04 -8.32 -25.09
CA ALA A 18 43.22 -9.31 -25.77
C ALA A 18 43.84 -9.68 -27.12
N ASN A 19 44.04 -10.96 -27.38
CA ASN A 19 44.51 -11.49 -28.67
C ASN A 19 43.30 -11.64 -29.62
N PRO A 20 43.24 -10.91 -30.74
CA PRO A 20 42.09 -10.90 -31.65
C PRO A 20 41.89 -12.20 -32.44
N ASN A 21 42.81 -13.17 -32.37
CA ASN A 21 42.75 -14.41 -33.15
C ASN A 21 42.43 -15.68 -32.34
N ARG A 22 41.79 -15.55 -31.16
CA ARG A 22 41.33 -16.74 -30.41
C ARG A 22 39.94 -17.15 -30.89
N PRO A 23 39.74 -18.35 -31.47
CA PRO A 23 38.40 -18.82 -31.82
C PRO A 23 37.56 -19.03 -30.56
N ALA A 24 36.29 -18.62 -30.61
CA ALA A 24 35.35 -18.76 -29.52
C ALA A 24 35.08 -20.25 -29.21
N PRO A 25 34.95 -20.65 -27.92
CA PRO A 25 34.58 -22.01 -27.59
C PRO A 25 33.17 -22.32 -28.11
N ALA A 26 33.05 -23.40 -28.87
CA ALA A 26 31.78 -23.90 -29.39
C ALA A 26 30.94 -24.45 -28.23
N GLY A 27 29.86 -23.75 -27.88
CA GLY A 27 28.95 -24.20 -26.82
C GLY A 27 27.97 -23.15 -26.28
N TRP A 28 27.62 -22.11 -27.05
CA TRP A 28 26.61 -21.13 -26.63
C TRP A 28 25.33 -21.33 -27.45
N ALA A 29 24.37 -22.05 -26.88
CA ALA A 29 22.98 -22.02 -27.33
C ALA A 29 22.33 -20.72 -26.82
N PRO A 30 21.74 -19.86 -27.68
CA PRO A 30 21.03 -18.68 -27.23
C PRO A 30 19.63 -19.11 -26.75
N GLY A 31 19.56 -19.50 -25.48
CA GLY A 31 18.34 -19.96 -24.82
C GLY A 31 18.10 -19.28 -23.48
N HIS A 32 18.55 -18.05 -23.28
CA HIS A 32 18.08 -17.25 -22.14
C HIS A 32 16.66 -16.78 -22.41
N LYS A 33 15.68 -17.52 -21.87
CA LYS A 33 14.35 -16.99 -21.64
C LYS A 33 14.51 -15.69 -20.85
N ARG A 34 14.07 -14.58 -21.44
CA ARG A 34 13.88 -13.31 -20.73
C ARG A 34 13.07 -13.60 -19.45
N PRO A 35 13.43 -13.05 -18.28
CA PRO A 35 12.53 -13.08 -17.13
C PRO A 35 11.19 -12.50 -17.59
N LEU A 36 10.09 -13.19 -17.27
CA LEU A 36 8.74 -12.65 -17.46
C LEU A 36 8.72 -11.29 -16.78
N ALA A 37 8.36 -10.25 -17.53
CA ALA A 37 8.11 -8.94 -16.96
C ALA A 37 7.08 -9.12 -15.84
N ILE A 38 7.48 -8.80 -14.62
CA ILE A 38 6.62 -8.87 -13.45
C ILE A 38 5.57 -7.79 -13.69
N GLN A 39 4.33 -8.23 -13.92
CA GLN A 39 3.24 -7.30 -14.10
C GLN A 39 2.88 -6.74 -12.73
N GLU A 40 3.23 -5.48 -12.49
CA GLU A 40 2.65 -4.68 -11.42
C GLU A 40 1.12 -4.76 -11.55
N GLN A 41 0.45 -5.40 -10.60
CA GLN A 41 -1.00 -5.51 -10.59
C GLN A 41 -1.57 -4.41 -9.70
N LYS A 42 -2.24 -3.46 -10.34
CA LYS A 42 -3.02 -2.44 -9.62
C LYS A 42 -4.30 -3.07 -9.09
N MET A 43 -4.48 -3.04 -7.77
CA MET A 43 -5.73 -3.46 -7.15
C MET A 43 -6.80 -2.40 -7.39
N LYS A 44 -7.97 -2.85 -7.85
CA LYS A 44 -9.08 -1.95 -8.24
C LYS A 44 -10.19 -1.83 -7.21
N HIS A 45 -10.47 -2.89 -6.46
CA HIS A 45 -11.63 -2.93 -5.56
C HIS A 45 -11.24 -3.43 -4.17
N TRP A 46 -11.85 -2.87 -3.12
CA TRP A 46 -11.66 -3.31 -1.74
C TRP A 46 -12.07 -4.78 -1.55
N ASN A 47 -13.05 -5.25 -2.32
CA ASN A 47 -13.54 -6.63 -2.32
C ASN A 47 -12.47 -7.66 -2.71
N ASN A 48 -11.37 -7.24 -3.34
CA ASN A 48 -10.29 -8.12 -3.80
C ASN A 48 -9.19 -8.33 -2.75
N LEU A 49 -9.28 -7.66 -1.59
CA LEU A 49 -8.38 -7.90 -0.46
C LEU A 49 -8.82 -9.15 0.34
N ASP A 50 -7.97 -9.58 1.25
CA ASP A 50 -8.30 -10.69 2.15
C ASP A 50 -9.31 -10.26 3.24
N ASP A 51 -9.98 -11.24 3.84
CA ASP A 51 -11.01 -11.06 4.89
C ASP A 51 -12.25 -10.23 4.51
N THR A 52 -12.61 -10.23 3.22
CA THR A 52 -13.74 -9.44 2.67
C THR A 52 -15.12 -10.09 2.81
N ILE A 53 -15.27 -11.20 3.53
CA ILE A 53 -16.54 -11.95 3.60
C ILE A 53 -17.72 -11.07 4.07
N PHE A 54 -17.54 -10.29 5.14
CA PHE A 54 -18.60 -9.42 5.64
C PHE A 54 -18.84 -8.22 4.73
N PHE A 55 -17.79 -7.70 4.12
CA PHE A 55 -17.87 -6.61 3.15
C PHE A 55 -18.72 -7.01 1.93
N ASN A 56 -18.43 -8.18 1.36
CA ASN A 56 -19.15 -8.74 0.21
C ASN A 56 -20.59 -9.16 0.51
N LYS A 57 -20.97 -9.25 1.79
CA LYS A 57 -22.38 -9.49 2.17
C LYS A 57 -23.22 -8.22 2.10
N VAL A 58 -22.63 -7.06 2.36
CA VAL A 58 -23.36 -5.79 2.47
C VAL A 58 -23.20 -4.90 1.23
N PHE A 59 -22.18 -5.14 0.42
CA PHE A 59 -22.01 -4.56 -0.91
C PHE A 59 -22.26 -5.63 -1.99
N SER A 60 -23.29 -5.45 -2.80
CA SER A 60 -23.61 -6.37 -3.90
C SER A 60 -22.76 -6.18 -5.15
N TYR A 61 -22.02 -5.08 -5.21
CA TYR A 61 -21.17 -4.67 -6.30
C TYR A 61 -19.72 -4.48 -5.81
N PRO A 62 -18.71 -4.60 -6.70
CA PRO A 62 -17.34 -4.26 -6.37
C PRO A 62 -17.20 -2.77 -6.04
N VAL A 63 -16.63 -2.45 -4.87
CA VAL A 63 -16.39 -1.09 -4.38
C VAL A 63 -14.96 -0.70 -4.73
N GLU A 64 -14.78 0.38 -5.47
CA GLU A 64 -13.48 0.82 -5.95
C GLU A 64 -12.55 1.31 -4.83
N ILE A 65 -11.26 1.03 -4.97
CA ILE A 65 -10.22 1.67 -4.15
C ILE A 65 -10.05 3.09 -4.66
N GLY A 66 -10.39 4.06 -3.82
CA GLY A 66 -10.41 5.46 -4.22
C GLY A 66 -10.33 6.41 -3.02
N LYS A 67 -11.34 7.27 -2.87
CA LYS A 67 -11.38 8.27 -1.80
C LYS A 67 -11.66 7.61 -0.46
N ILE A 68 -10.90 7.97 0.57
CA ILE A 68 -11.11 7.53 1.95
C ILE A 68 -10.97 8.70 2.93
N TYR A 69 -11.65 8.61 4.06
CA TYR A 69 -11.48 9.55 5.17
C TYR A 69 -10.85 8.82 6.36
N ILE A 70 -9.57 9.09 6.63
CA ILE A 70 -8.83 8.39 7.69
C ILE A 70 -9.16 9.00 9.05
N HIS A 71 -9.64 8.19 9.98
CA HIS A 71 -9.95 8.60 11.35
C HIS A 71 -9.01 7.98 12.40
N ALA A 72 -8.28 6.92 12.05
CA ALA A 72 -7.33 6.28 12.94
C ALA A 72 -6.15 5.67 12.17
N VAL A 73 -4.96 5.83 12.72
CA VAL A 73 -3.75 5.12 12.33
C VAL A 73 -3.15 4.52 13.59
N ASN A 74 -2.98 3.21 13.62
CA ASN A 74 -2.42 2.44 14.72
C ASN A 74 -1.13 1.80 14.24
N ILE A 75 -0.04 1.99 14.98
CA ILE A 75 1.27 1.40 14.67
C ILE A 75 1.62 0.49 15.83
N GLU A 76 1.78 -0.80 15.55
CA GLU A 76 2.33 -1.78 16.47
C GLU A 76 3.84 -1.91 16.19
N ASN A 77 4.66 -1.98 17.23
CA ASN A 77 6.12 -2.03 17.08
C ASN A 77 6.69 -3.41 17.38
N ASP A 78 6.07 -4.17 18.28
CA ASP A 78 6.49 -5.54 18.61
C ASP A 78 6.26 -6.49 17.42
N ARG A 79 5.23 -6.19 16.63
CA ARG A 79 5.01 -6.72 15.29
C ARG A 79 4.91 -5.50 14.38
N PRO A 80 5.69 -5.42 13.29
CA PRO A 80 5.67 -4.26 12.41
C PRO A 80 4.36 -4.22 11.63
N ASP A 81 3.27 -3.85 12.28
CA ASP A 81 1.91 -3.90 11.76
C ASP A 81 1.31 -2.48 11.80
N VAL A 82 0.52 -2.15 10.78
CA VAL A 82 -0.20 -0.88 10.70
C VAL A 82 -1.69 -1.14 10.53
N GLY A 83 -2.49 -0.58 11.42
CA GLY A 83 -3.94 -0.54 11.32
C GLY A 83 -4.42 0.83 10.84
N ILE A 84 -5.30 0.87 9.83
CA ILE A 84 -5.91 2.11 9.35
C ILE A 84 -7.42 1.98 9.47
N GLY A 85 -8.04 2.88 10.23
CA GLY A 85 -9.49 3.03 10.25
C GLY A 85 -9.90 4.20 9.36
N PHE A 86 -10.81 3.95 8.42
CA PHE A 86 -11.27 4.97 7.50
C PHE A 86 -12.73 4.79 7.08
N ASP A 87 -13.34 5.88 6.67
CA ASP A 87 -14.66 5.88 6.05
C ASP A 87 -14.52 5.89 4.52
N ILE A 88 -15.53 5.37 3.82
CA ILE A 88 -15.63 5.41 2.35
C ILE A 88 -16.90 6.16 1.91
N PRO A 89 -16.93 6.77 0.71
CA PRO A 89 -18.10 7.48 0.22
C PRO A 89 -19.28 6.55 -0.09
N GLU A 90 -19.01 5.28 -0.44
CA GLU A 90 -20.07 4.32 -0.74
C GLU A 90 -20.76 3.82 0.53
N PHE A 91 -22.08 3.71 0.46
CA PHE A 91 -22.89 3.13 1.53
C PHE A 91 -23.40 1.73 1.14
N PRO A 92 -23.45 0.76 2.07
CA PRO A 92 -23.87 -0.59 1.73
C PRO A 92 -25.30 -0.64 1.20
N ASP A 93 -25.53 -1.40 0.12
CA ASP A 93 -26.84 -1.56 -0.51
C ASP A 93 -27.64 -2.75 0.07
N ARG A 94 -26.97 -3.66 0.77
CA ARG A 94 -27.58 -4.80 1.46
C ARG A 94 -27.43 -4.69 2.97
N LEU A 95 -28.34 -3.95 3.59
CA LEU A 95 -28.32 -3.72 5.03
C LEU A 95 -28.83 -4.94 5.82
N PRO A 96 -28.05 -5.47 6.79
CA PRO A 96 -28.55 -6.38 7.81
C PRO A 96 -29.68 -5.75 8.62
N GLU A 97 -30.57 -6.58 9.17
CA GLU A 97 -31.79 -6.13 9.88
C GLU A 97 -31.50 -5.09 10.97
N LYS A 98 -30.40 -5.28 11.72
CA LYS A 98 -29.97 -4.36 12.79
C LYS A 98 -29.64 -2.93 12.33
N TRP A 99 -29.37 -2.72 11.04
CA TRP A 99 -29.02 -1.41 10.47
C TRP A 99 -30.18 -0.72 9.75
N LYS A 100 -31.22 -1.47 9.39
CA LYS A 100 -32.38 -0.91 8.69
C LYS A 100 -33.10 0.12 9.53
N ASN A 101 -33.59 1.18 8.89
CA ASN A 101 -34.38 2.25 9.49
C ASN A 101 -33.69 3.01 10.65
N LYS A 102 -32.36 2.92 10.77
CA LYS A 102 -31.57 3.67 11.78
C LYS A 102 -31.08 5.03 11.31
N GLY A 103 -31.22 5.34 10.01
CA GLY A 103 -30.74 6.60 9.41
C GLY A 103 -29.23 6.69 9.26
N TYR A 104 -28.50 5.55 9.34
CA TYR A 104 -27.07 5.52 9.10
C TYR A 104 -26.73 5.97 7.67
N ASN A 105 -25.65 6.73 7.53
CA ASN A 105 -25.26 7.38 6.28
C ASN A 105 -23.74 7.32 6.02
N THR A 106 -22.96 6.67 6.89
CA THR A 106 -21.51 6.51 6.71
C THR A 106 -21.10 5.07 6.92
N CYS A 107 -20.23 4.58 6.02
CA CYS A 107 -19.63 3.27 6.09
C CYS A 107 -18.17 3.38 6.52
N ARG A 108 -17.83 2.65 7.58
CA ARG A 108 -16.50 2.58 8.16
C ARG A 108 -15.88 1.22 7.90
N ILE A 109 -14.60 1.25 7.57
CA ILE A 109 -13.77 0.11 7.21
C ILE A 109 -12.45 0.21 7.98
N GLY A 110 -11.86 -0.94 8.28
CA GLY A 110 -10.47 -1.03 8.72
C GLY A 110 -9.61 -1.73 7.68
N LEU A 111 -8.33 -1.38 7.64
CA LEU A 111 -7.29 -2.11 6.91
C LEU A 111 -6.20 -2.51 7.91
N LYS A 112 -5.94 -3.81 8.02
CA LYS A 112 -4.82 -4.35 8.78
C LYS A 112 -3.70 -4.72 7.82
N CYS A 113 -2.52 -4.16 8.06
CA CYS A 113 -1.35 -4.34 7.23
C CYS A 113 -0.29 -5.04 8.08
N LEU A 114 0.18 -6.21 7.65
CA LEU A 114 1.16 -7.00 8.40
C LEU A 114 2.52 -7.01 7.70
N GLU A 115 3.58 -7.14 8.50
CA GLU A 115 4.97 -7.12 8.05
C GLU A 115 5.29 -5.85 7.23
N VAL A 116 4.94 -4.72 7.81
CA VAL A 116 5.09 -3.39 7.23
C VAL A 116 6.56 -2.99 7.16
N SER A 117 6.94 -2.41 6.02
CA SER A 117 8.26 -1.82 5.78
C SER A 117 8.11 -0.49 5.03
N ASP A 118 9.18 0.30 5.01
CA ASP A 118 9.21 1.59 4.31
C ASP A 118 8.08 2.57 4.73
N LEU A 119 7.62 2.49 5.99
CA LEU A 119 6.55 3.35 6.50
C LEU A 119 6.97 4.83 6.50
N LYS A 120 6.23 5.63 5.75
CA LYS A 120 6.38 7.08 5.66
C LYS A 120 5.04 7.75 5.93
N ILE A 121 5.05 8.60 6.96
CA ILE A 121 3.91 9.46 7.31
C ILE A 121 4.38 10.91 7.23
N VAL A 122 3.73 11.69 6.37
CA VAL A 122 3.95 13.14 6.25
C VAL A 122 2.68 13.81 6.75
N ASN A 123 2.79 14.52 7.87
CA ASN A 123 1.67 15.12 8.62
C ASN A 123 0.63 14.09 9.09
N LEU A 124 -0.07 14.40 10.19
CA LEU A 124 -1.16 13.54 10.65
C LEU A 124 -2.41 13.79 9.81
N PRO A 125 -3.16 12.73 9.44
CA PRO A 125 -4.44 12.87 8.76
C PRO A 125 -5.43 13.56 9.70
N LYS A 126 -5.73 14.84 9.45
CA LYS A 126 -6.69 15.60 10.24
C LYS A 126 -7.74 16.21 9.34
N ARG A 127 -8.97 15.66 9.39
CA ARG A 127 -10.14 16.18 8.67
C ARG A 127 -9.92 16.35 7.15
N GLU A 128 -9.27 15.39 6.51
CA GLU A 128 -8.97 15.44 5.07
C GLU A 128 -9.38 14.15 4.37
N VAL A 129 -9.83 14.28 3.11
CA VAL A 129 -10.06 13.15 2.21
C VAL A 129 -8.77 12.77 1.51
N PHE A 130 -8.45 11.49 1.58
CA PHE A 130 -7.29 10.90 0.92
C PHE A 130 -7.69 10.20 -0.36
N THR A 131 -6.85 10.30 -1.39
CA THR A 131 -6.91 9.41 -2.54
C THR A 131 -5.96 8.24 -2.29
N THR A 132 -6.52 7.04 -2.30
CA THR A 132 -5.79 5.81 -2.00
C THR A 132 -5.54 4.98 -3.25
N LYS A 133 -4.37 4.32 -3.28
CA LYS A 133 -3.98 3.33 -4.28
C LYS A 133 -3.30 2.15 -3.58
N ILE A 134 -3.53 0.97 -4.13
CA ILE A 134 -2.85 -0.26 -3.71
C ILE A 134 -2.30 -0.92 -4.98
N GLU A 135 -1.00 -1.14 -4.99
CA GLU A 135 -0.28 -1.77 -6.09
C GLU A 135 0.43 -3.01 -5.54
N GLN A 136 0.37 -4.11 -6.28
CA GLN A 136 1.10 -5.32 -5.95
C GLN A 136 2.41 -5.33 -6.74
N ASP A 137 3.52 -5.28 -6.03
CA ASP A 137 4.88 -5.39 -6.58
C ASP A 137 5.55 -6.66 -6.04
N ASN A 138 5.77 -7.63 -6.93
CA ASN A 138 6.29 -8.95 -6.58
C ASN A 138 5.42 -9.69 -5.54
N ASN A 139 5.88 -9.69 -4.28
CA ASN A 139 5.28 -10.36 -3.12
C ASN A 139 4.78 -9.36 -2.07
N ASP A 140 4.86 -8.05 -2.33
CA ASP A 140 4.48 -7.00 -1.40
C ASP A 140 3.40 -6.11 -2.00
N PHE A 141 2.58 -5.55 -1.12
CA PHE A 141 1.62 -4.51 -1.45
C PHE A 141 2.22 -3.15 -1.12
N LEU A 142 2.25 -2.25 -2.09
CA LEU A 142 2.51 -0.84 -1.89
C LEU A 142 1.17 -0.13 -1.64
N PHE A 143 0.98 0.35 -0.42
CA PHE A 143 -0.15 1.19 -0.05
C PHE A 143 0.26 2.66 -0.13
N THR A 144 -0.57 3.48 -0.76
CA THR A 144 -0.39 4.92 -0.81
C THR A 144 -1.72 5.62 -0.57
N ALA A 145 -1.79 6.46 0.44
CA ALA A 145 -2.88 7.40 0.68
C ALA A 145 -2.30 8.81 0.70
N LYS A 146 -2.77 9.70 -0.17
CA LYS A 146 -2.32 11.09 -0.24
C LYS A 146 -3.51 12.02 -0.09
N SER A 147 -3.29 13.19 0.50
CA SER A 147 -4.20 14.34 0.52
C SER A 147 -3.40 15.59 0.12
N LYS A 148 -4.04 16.76 0.14
CA LYS A 148 -3.37 18.03 -0.13
C LYS A 148 -2.21 18.30 0.84
N ASN A 149 -2.39 17.98 2.13
CA ASN A 149 -1.42 18.35 3.16
C ASN A 149 -0.77 17.14 3.85
N ALA A 150 -1.23 15.92 3.61
CA ALA A 150 -0.72 14.73 4.30
C ALA A 150 -0.55 13.53 3.37
N SER A 151 0.29 12.59 3.77
CA SER A 151 0.44 11.32 3.06
C SER A 151 0.86 10.19 3.99
N ILE A 152 0.34 9.00 3.72
CA ILE A 152 0.76 7.74 4.33
C ILE A 152 1.15 6.79 3.20
N GLU A 153 2.35 6.26 3.27
CA GLU A 153 2.89 5.32 2.28
C GLU A 153 3.66 4.24 3.01
N PHE A 154 3.50 2.98 2.60
CA PHE A 154 4.26 1.86 3.14
C PHE A 154 4.15 0.64 2.22
N LYS A 155 5.04 -0.32 2.43
CA LYS A 155 4.91 -1.69 1.90
C LYS A 155 4.41 -2.63 2.98
N ALA A 156 3.63 -3.62 2.61
CA ALA A 156 3.15 -4.68 3.51
C ALA A 156 3.11 -6.02 2.78
N LYS A 157 3.37 -7.11 3.49
CA LYS A 157 3.26 -8.46 2.91
C LYS A 157 1.80 -8.90 2.79
N TRP A 158 0.97 -8.46 3.73
CA TRP A 158 -0.42 -8.88 3.82
C TRP A 158 -1.34 -7.69 4.13
N LEU A 159 -2.50 -7.68 3.48
CA LEU A 159 -3.54 -6.67 3.64
C LEU A 159 -4.89 -7.34 3.89
N PHE A 160 -5.45 -7.14 5.08
CA PHE A 160 -6.75 -7.68 5.47
C PHE A 160 -7.75 -6.57 5.69
N LEU A 161 -8.92 -6.69 5.06
CA LEU A 161 -10.02 -5.79 5.33
C LEU A 161 -10.68 -6.15 6.67
N ALA A 162 -11.10 -5.13 7.42
CA ALA A 162 -11.81 -5.29 8.68
C ALA A 162 -13.13 -4.50 8.65
N GLY A 163 -14.17 -5.04 9.31
CA GLY A 163 -15.52 -4.49 9.24
C GLY A 163 -16.33 -5.15 8.11
N PRO A 164 -17.29 -4.45 7.48
CA PRO A 164 -17.65 -3.04 7.65
C PRO A 164 -18.54 -2.77 8.87
N SER A 165 -18.61 -1.52 9.29
CA SER A 165 -19.61 -1.00 10.23
C SER A 165 -20.24 0.28 9.68
N VAL A 166 -21.43 0.63 10.16
CA VAL A 166 -22.13 1.85 9.75
C VAL A 166 -22.52 2.68 10.96
N TYR A 167 -22.55 4.00 10.78
CA TYR A 167 -22.97 4.93 11.81
C TYR A 167 -23.68 6.14 11.19
N MET A 168 -24.29 6.96 12.05
CA MET A 168 -24.88 8.23 11.66
C MET A 168 -23.83 9.31 11.87
N ASN A 169 -23.38 9.90 10.77
CA ASN A 169 -22.51 11.04 10.76
C ASN A 169 -23.35 12.32 10.57
N CYS A 170 -23.14 13.29 11.46
CA CYS A 170 -23.72 14.63 11.38
C CYS A 170 -22.55 15.60 11.14
N PRO A 171 -22.16 15.86 9.89
CA PRO A 171 -20.99 16.67 9.59
C PRO A 171 -21.14 18.09 10.15
N GLU A 172 -20.10 18.56 10.83
CA GLU A 172 -19.97 19.93 11.30
C GLU A 172 -19.42 20.84 10.19
N PRO A 173 -19.63 22.17 10.27
CA PRO A 173 -18.96 23.12 9.39
C PRO A 173 -17.43 22.93 9.43
N GLY A 174 -16.84 22.57 8.28
CA GLY A 174 -15.41 22.29 8.16
C GLY A 174 -15.02 20.81 8.31
N ASP A 175 -16.00 19.90 8.40
CA ASP A 175 -15.77 18.49 8.13
C ASP A 175 -15.57 18.21 6.62
N HIS A 176 -15.03 17.04 6.33
CA HIS A 176 -14.63 16.63 4.99
C HIS A 176 -15.82 16.57 4.02
N ASP A 177 -15.60 17.06 2.80
CA ASP A 177 -16.51 16.87 1.67
C ASP A 177 -15.89 15.87 0.69
N TRP A 178 -16.63 14.82 0.34
CA TRP A 178 -16.22 13.85 -0.68
C TRP A 178 -16.03 14.49 -2.06
N SER A 179 -16.58 15.68 -2.29
CA SER A 179 -16.41 16.45 -3.53
C SER A 179 -15.02 17.08 -3.68
N ASP A 180 -14.22 17.14 -2.61
CA ASP A 180 -12.88 17.73 -2.65
C ASP A 180 -11.99 17.02 -3.68
N THR A 181 -11.66 17.73 -4.76
CA THR A 181 -10.71 17.32 -5.78
C THR A 181 -9.47 18.19 -5.67
N TRP A 182 -8.37 17.62 -5.18
CA TRP A 182 -7.05 18.25 -5.24
C TRP A 182 -6.23 17.55 -6.33
N SER A 183 -5.55 18.36 -7.15
CA SER A 183 -4.74 17.93 -8.30
C SER A 183 -3.32 17.58 -7.88
#